data_AF-A0A0F5LCL8-F1
#
_entry.id   AF-A0A0F5LCL8-F1
#
_cell.length_a   1.000
_cell.length_b   1.000
_cell.length_c   1.000
_cell.angle_alpha   90.00
_cell.angle_beta   90.00
_cell.angle_gamma   90.00
#
_symmetry.space_group_name_H-M   'P 1'
#
loop_
_entity.id
_entity.type
_entity.pdbx_description
1 polymer ?
#
loop_
_entity_poly.entity_id
_entity_poly.type
_entity_poly.pdbx_seq_one_letter_code
_entity_poly.pdbx_strand_id
1 'polypeptide(L)'
;MFRFTRHFAFALAALIAAPALASPAGIWEIEMRDSRYEVTLCGDGSQLCAKLIWLGNGADNAENLPYLNTMLIDHARQTKPNQWKGDLSIYGQKAGGTITMVGPDQITLKGCVAFIVCRTYQMYRYAGQ
;
A
#
# COMPACT_ATOMS: atom_id res chain seq x y z
N MET A 1 68.82 4.88 -17.63
CA MET A 1 67.80 5.82 -17.11
C MET A 1 66.44 5.14 -17.20
N PHE A 2 65.94 4.58 -16.10
CA PHE A 2 64.59 4.00 -16.02
C PHE A 2 63.61 5.07 -15.57
N ARG A 3 62.71 5.50 -16.46
CA ARG A 3 61.58 6.38 -16.10
C ARG A 3 60.43 5.50 -15.61
N PHE A 4 60.20 5.50 -14.31
CA PHE A 4 59.01 4.92 -13.69
C PHE A 4 57.82 5.87 -13.93
N THR A 5 56.95 5.52 -14.86
CA THR A 5 55.67 6.22 -15.06
C THR A 5 54.69 5.77 -13.98
N ARG A 6 54.38 6.66 -13.04
CA ARG A 6 53.42 6.45 -11.94
C ARG A 6 52.00 6.50 -12.52
N HIS A 7 51.37 5.35 -12.68
CA HIS A 7 49.99 5.25 -13.12
C HIS A 7 49.09 5.53 -11.90
N PHE A 8 48.45 6.69 -11.87
CA PHE A 8 47.37 6.98 -10.91
C PHE A 8 46.14 6.18 -11.34
N ALA A 9 45.84 5.09 -10.64
CA ALA A 9 44.59 4.37 -10.79
C ALA A 9 43.46 5.20 -10.15
N PHE A 10 42.66 5.86 -10.97
CA PHE A 10 41.39 6.46 -10.55
C PHE A 10 40.37 5.34 -10.36
N ALA A 11 40.11 4.95 -9.11
CA ALA A 11 39.02 4.05 -8.76
C ALA A 11 37.70 4.83 -8.82
N LEU A 12 36.92 4.63 -9.89
CA LEU A 12 35.58 5.18 -10.04
C LEU A 12 34.61 4.36 -9.17
N ALA A 13 34.27 4.88 -7.99
CA ALA A 13 33.25 4.28 -7.13
C ALA A 13 31.86 4.48 -7.76
N ALA A 14 31.30 3.41 -8.35
CA ALA A 14 29.94 3.42 -8.87
C ALA A 14 28.95 3.38 -7.70
N LEU A 15 28.26 4.50 -7.44
CA LEU A 15 27.11 4.54 -6.54
C LEU A 15 25.95 3.79 -7.20
N ILE A 16 25.66 2.58 -6.72
CA ILE A 16 24.47 1.84 -7.14
C ILE A 16 23.27 2.47 -6.42
N ALA A 17 22.53 3.35 -7.11
CA ALA A 17 21.24 3.80 -6.64
C ALA A 17 20.25 2.63 -6.75
N ALA A 18 19.97 1.97 -5.62
CA ALA A 18 18.88 1.01 -5.56
C ALA A 18 17.55 1.76 -5.82
N PRO A 19 16.64 1.23 -6.64
CA PRO A 19 15.33 1.86 -6.82
C PRO A 19 14.62 1.90 -5.47
N ALA A 20 14.33 3.12 -5.00
CA ALA A 20 13.50 3.29 -3.82
C ALA A 20 12.12 2.71 -4.16
N LEU A 21 11.69 1.71 -3.39
CA LEU A 21 10.33 1.20 -3.48
C LEU A 21 9.37 2.35 -3.17
N ALA A 22 8.40 2.58 -4.06
CA ALA A 22 7.38 3.59 -3.85
C ALA A 22 6.68 3.35 -2.51
N SER A 23 6.42 4.43 -1.77
CA SER A 23 5.74 4.33 -0.48
C SER A 23 4.32 3.79 -0.67
N PRO A 24 3.85 2.86 0.18
CA PRO A 24 2.45 2.40 0.19
C PRO A 24 1.50 3.49 0.70
N ALA A 25 2.02 4.51 1.41
CA ALA A 25 1.19 5.62 1.87
C ALA A 25 0.65 6.44 0.70
N GLY A 26 -0.59 6.90 0.82
CA GLY A 26 -1.29 7.68 -0.21
C GLY A 26 -2.78 7.38 -0.25
N ILE A 27 -3.47 8.00 -1.21
CA ILE A 27 -4.88 7.74 -1.45
C ILE A 27 -5.01 6.69 -2.55
N TRP A 28 -5.86 5.71 -2.33
CA TRP A 28 -6.08 4.59 -3.24
C TRP A 28 -7.56 4.47 -3.60
N GLU A 29 -7.88 4.47 -4.89
CA GLU A 29 -9.22 4.24 -5.44
C GLU A 29 -9.35 2.76 -5.86
N ILE A 30 -10.40 2.09 -5.41
CA ILE A 30 -10.66 0.70 -5.81
C ILE A 30 -11.07 0.63 -7.29
N GLU A 31 -10.87 -0.50 -7.97
CA GLU A 31 -11.19 -0.66 -9.40
C GLU A 31 -12.65 -0.41 -9.79
N MET A 32 -13.60 -0.54 -8.86
CA MET A 32 -15.01 -0.17 -9.04
C MET A 32 -15.24 1.35 -9.04
N ARG A 33 -14.23 2.12 -8.64
CA ARG A 33 -14.20 3.59 -8.57
C ARG A 33 -15.27 4.18 -7.62
N ASP A 34 -15.75 3.37 -6.69
CA ASP A 34 -16.86 3.69 -5.78
C ASP A 34 -16.38 4.04 -4.36
N SER A 35 -15.10 3.87 -4.06
CA SER A 35 -14.51 4.13 -2.76
C SER A 35 -13.05 4.52 -2.84
N ARG A 36 -12.61 5.37 -1.92
CA ARG A 36 -11.20 5.76 -1.75
C ARG A 36 -10.76 5.63 -0.31
N TYR A 37 -9.51 5.22 -0.16
CA TYR A 37 -8.91 4.93 1.13
C TYR A 37 -7.63 5.73 1.29
N GLU A 38 -7.52 6.44 2.41
CA GLU A 38 -6.26 7.05 2.85
C GLU A 38 -5.45 5.98 3.58
N VAL A 39 -4.31 5.60 2.99
CA VAL A 39 -3.37 4.64 3.56
C VAL A 39 -2.19 5.41 4.14
N THR A 40 -1.85 5.14 5.40
CA THR A 40 -0.72 5.75 6.10
C THR A 40 0.18 4.68 6.71
N LEU A 41 1.45 5.03 6.92
CA LEU A 41 2.30 4.29 7.85
C LEU A 41 1.88 4.65 9.29
N CYS A 42 1.81 3.66 10.16
CA CYS A 42 1.41 3.80 11.56
C CYS A 42 2.20 2.85 12.47
N GLY A 43 1.93 2.87 13.77
CA GLY A 43 2.63 2.06 14.76
C GLY A 43 4.12 2.40 14.83
N ASP A 44 4.97 1.41 14.57
CA ASP A 44 6.43 1.56 14.53
C ASP A 44 6.96 2.22 13.24
N GLY A 45 6.07 2.66 12.34
CA GLY A 45 6.40 3.25 11.06
C GLY A 45 6.54 2.25 9.91
N SER A 46 6.35 0.95 10.15
CA SER A 46 6.34 -0.11 9.11
C SER A 46 4.93 -0.67 8.83
N GLN A 47 3.98 -0.44 9.74
CA GLN A 47 2.63 -0.98 9.67
C GLN A 47 1.72 -0.07 8.84
N LEU A 48 0.68 -0.65 8.23
CA LEU A 48 -0.31 0.12 7.47
C LEU A 48 -1.61 0.30 8.26
N CYS A 49 -2.11 1.53 8.20
CA CYS A 49 -3.46 1.88 8.62
C CYS A 49 -4.22 2.42 7.39
N ALA A 50 -5.51 2.15 7.29
CA ALA A 50 -6.34 2.61 6.18
C ALA A 50 -7.70 3.11 6.64
N LYS A 51 -8.03 4.36 6.26
CA LYS A 51 -9.30 5.02 6.54
C LYS A 51 -10.11 5.15 5.26
N LEU A 52 -11.41 4.86 5.30
CA LEU A 52 -12.32 5.14 4.18
C LEU A 52 -12.61 6.64 4.15
N ILE A 53 -12.21 7.34 3.09
CA ILE A 53 -12.30 8.81 3.02
C ILE A 53 -13.30 9.34 2.00
N TRP A 54 -13.76 8.48 1.09
CA TRP A 54 -14.72 8.87 0.07
C TRP A 54 -15.51 7.66 -0.41
N LEU A 55 -16.78 7.91 -0.71
CA LEU A 55 -17.71 6.98 -1.34
C LEU A 55 -18.36 7.68 -2.54
N GLY A 56 -18.66 6.94 -3.59
CA GLY A 56 -19.37 7.44 -4.77
C GLY A 56 -19.85 6.31 -5.66
N ASN A 57 -20.29 6.63 -6.87
CA ASN A 57 -20.89 5.68 -7.82
C ASN A 57 -21.99 4.79 -7.19
N GLY A 58 -22.78 5.35 -6.27
CA GLY A 58 -23.86 4.63 -5.57
C GLY A 58 -23.44 3.89 -4.31
N ALA A 59 -22.15 3.86 -3.98
CA ALA A 59 -21.66 3.36 -2.69
C ALA A 59 -21.88 4.35 -1.54
N ASP A 60 -22.33 5.58 -1.80
CA ASP A 60 -22.73 6.59 -0.82
C ASP A 60 -24.16 6.37 -0.30
N ASN A 61 -24.44 5.16 0.17
CA ASN A 61 -25.76 4.71 0.62
C ASN A 61 -25.80 4.39 2.13
N ALA A 62 -27.01 4.14 2.66
CA ALA A 62 -27.21 3.92 4.10
C ALA A 62 -26.43 2.74 4.69
N GLU A 63 -26.07 1.74 3.87
CA GLU A 63 -25.26 0.59 4.31
C GLU A 63 -23.80 0.99 4.52
N ASN A 64 -23.26 1.85 3.65
CA ASN A 64 -21.83 2.18 3.61
C ASN A 64 -21.46 3.46 4.37
N LEU A 65 -22.37 4.44 4.42
CA LEU A 65 -22.15 5.74 5.07
C LEU A 65 -21.70 5.63 6.54
N PRO A 66 -22.16 4.66 7.36
CA PRO A 66 -21.66 4.51 8.73
C PRO A 66 -20.15 4.22 8.82
N TYR A 67 -19.53 3.74 7.75
CA TYR A 67 -18.10 3.42 7.68
C TYR A 67 -17.25 4.56 7.09
N LEU A 68 -17.88 5.59 6.52
CA LEU A 68 -17.17 6.75 6.00
C LEU A 68 -16.42 7.46 7.14
N ASN A 69 -15.17 7.83 6.90
CA ASN A 69 -14.22 8.42 7.86
C ASN A 69 -13.83 7.51 9.03
N THR A 70 -14.11 6.20 8.95
CA THR A 70 -13.68 5.23 9.96
C THR A 70 -12.39 4.49 9.55
N MET A 71 -11.64 4.04 10.55
CA MET A 71 -10.45 3.20 10.34
C MET A 71 -10.89 1.76 10.02
N LEU A 72 -10.62 1.30 8.81
CA LEU A 72 -10.98 -0.05 8.37
C LEU A 72 -9.84 -1.05 8.56
N ILE A 73 -8.60 -0.58 8.43
CA ILE A 73 -7.40 -1.38 8.67
C ILE A 73 -6.60 -0.67 9.75
N ASP A 74 -6.36 -1.39 10.84
CA ASP A 74 -5.60 -0.89 11.97
C ASP A 74 -4.34 -1.76 12.16
N HIS A 75 -3.17 -1.16 12.04
CA HIS A 75 -1.88 -1.80 12.32
C HIS A 75 -1.56 -3.09 11.51
N ALA A 76 -1.89 -3.14 10.21
CA ALA A 76 -1.51 -4.26 9.35
C ALA A 76 0.02 -4.41 9.28
N ARG A 77 0.54 -5.56 9.70
CA ARG A 77 1.97 -5.82 9.84
C ARG A 77 2.61 -6.20 8.52
N GLN A 78 3.79 -5.67 8.25
CA GLN A 78 4.58 -6.09 7.11
C GLN A 78 5.03 -7.55 7.31
N THR A 79 4.78 -8.40 6.32
CA THR A 79 5.15 -9.83 6.39
C THR A 79 6.16 -10.23 5.32
N LYS A 80 6.28 -9.44 4.26
CA LYS A 80 7.28 -9.56 3.19
C LYS A 80 7.60 -8.16 2.66
N PRO A 81 8.69 -7.98 1.89
CA PRO A 81 8.85 -6.80 1.05
C PRO A 81 7.54 -6.56 0.28
N ASN A 82 7.02 -5.34 0.36
CA ASN A 82 5.81 -4.91 -0.36
C ASN A 82 4.49 -5.59 0.05
N GLN A 83 4.44 -6.30 1.18
CA GLN A 83 3.22 -7.01 1.61
C GLN A 83 2.92 -6.83 3.10
N TRP A 84 1.68 -6.46 3.41
CA TRP A 84 1.16 -6.27 4.75
C TRP A 84 -0.06 -7.14 5.00
N LYS A 85 -0.21 -7.63 6.24
CA LYS A 85 -1.35 -8.45 6.67
C LYS A 85 -1.95 -7.92 7.95
N GLY A 86 -3.28 -7.90 8.00
CA GLY A 86 -4.04 -7.44 9.17
C GLY A 86 -5.51 -7.80 9.01
N ASP A 87 -6.32 -7.34 9.95
CA ASP A 87 -7.77 -7.45 9.86
C ASP A 87 -8.35 -6.24 9.14
N LEU A 88 -9.37 -6.47 8.30
CA LEU A 88 -10.27 -5.45 7.80
C LEU A 88 -11.55 -5.47 8.61
N SER A 89 -11.96 -4.31 9.11
CA SER A 89 -13.26 -4.11 9.74
C SER A 89 -14.19 -3.44 8.73
N ILE A 90 -15.10 -4.19 8.11
CA ILE A 90 -16.02 -3.67 7.08
C ILE A 90 -17.41 -4.26 7.35
N TYR A 91 -18.46 -3.43 7.27
CA TYR A 91 -19.85 -3.89 7.45
C TYR A 91 -20.11 -4.61 8.78
N GLY A 92 -19.41 -4.19 9.84
CA GLY A 92 -19.49 -4.82 11.17
C GLY A 92 -18.88 -6.23 11.23
N GLN A 93 -18.24 -6.67 10.14
CA GLN A 93 -17.55 -7.95 10.05
C GLN A 93 -16.03 -7.74 10.08
N LYS A 94 -15.32 -8.77 10.56
CA LYS A 94 -13.87 -8.86 10.44
C LYS A 94 -13.51 -9.84 9.33
N ALA A 95 -12.68 -9.40 8.40
CA ALA A 95 -12.05 -10.26 7.41
C ALA A 95 -10.53 -10.19 7.60
N GLY A 96 -9.84 -11.31 7.39
CA GLY A 96 -8.38 -11.25 7.25
C GLY A 96 -8.04 -10.62 5.90
N GLY A 97 -6.98 -9.82 5.83
CA GLY A 97 -6.54 -9.31 4.54
C GLY A 97 -5.07 -9.11 4.35
N THR A 98 -4.75 -8.89 3.09
CA THR A 98 -3.39 -8.73 2.59
C THR A 98 -3.35 -7.58 1.60
N ILE A 99 -2.56 -6.55 1.90
CA ILE A 99 -2.22 -5.48 0.97
C ILE A 99 -0.89 -5.84 0.33
N THR A 100 -0.81 -5.78 -1.00
CA THR A 100 0.46 -5.97 -1.73
C THR A 100 0.68 -4.82 -2.71
N MET A 101 1.82 -4.14 -2.61
CA MET A 101 2.29 -3.20 -3.64
C MET A 101 2.77 -3.99 -4.85
N VAL A 102 2.09 -3.83 -5.99
CA VAL A 102 2.42 -4.51 -7.26
C VAL A 102 3.05 -3.56 -8.28
N GLY A 103 2.95 -2.25 -8.04
CA GLY A 103 3.61 -1.20 -8.81
C GLY A 103 3.64 0.12 -8.04
N PRO A 104 4.24 1.19 -8.59
CA PRO A 104 4.30 2.50 -7.94
C PRO A 104 2.92 3.10 -7.67
N ASP A 105 1.98 2.84 -8.57
CA ASP A 105 0.61 3.38 -8.56
C ASP A 105 -0.47 2.30 -8.50
N GLN A 106 -0.10 1.09 -8.07
CA GLN A 106 -1.04 -0.03 -7.94
C GLN A 106 -0.76 -0.88 -6.71
N ILE A 107 -1.82 -1.12 -5.93
CA ILE A 107 -1.87 -2.14 -4.88
C ILE A 107 -2.97 -3.15 -5.18
N THR A 108 -2.83 -4.32 -4.58
CA THR A 108 -3.93 -5.29 -4.46
C THR A 108 -4.36 -5.40 -3.01
N LEU A 109 -5.66 -5.49 -2.80
CA LEU A 109 -6.27 -5.82 -1.52
C LEU A 109 -6.98 -7.16 -1.62
N LYS A 110 -6.46 -8.16 -0.93
CA LYS A 110 -7.14 -9.46 -0.77
C LYS A 110 -7.84 -9.50 0.58
N GLY A 111 -9.16 -9.62 0.59
CA GLY A 111 -9.96 -9.88 1.79
C GLY A 111 -10.45 -11.33 1.82
N CYS A 112 -10.43 -11.97 2.98
CA CYS A 112 -10.88 -13.35 3.19
C CYS A 112 -11.79 -13.46 4.41
N VAL A 113 -13.04 -13.87 4.20
CA VAL A 113 -14.00 -14.14 5.28
C VAL A 113 -13.80 -15.57 5.78
N ALA A 114 -13.67 -15.72 7.11
CA ALA A 114 -13.44 -17.00 7.80
C ALA A 114 -12.30 -17.83 7.18
N PHE A 115 -11.30 -17.16 6.57
CA PHE A 115 -10.17 -17.78 5.86
C PHE A 115 -10.51 -18.66 4.64
N ILE A 116 -11.78 -18.79 4.24
CA ILE A 116 -12.22 -19.71 3.18
C ILE A 116 -12.57 -18.93 1.90
N VAL A 117 -13.40 -17.90 2.02
CA VAL A 117 -13.91 -17.16 0.86
C VAL A 117 -13.10 -15.89 0.68
N CYS A 118 -12.25 -15.86 -0.34
CA CYS A 118 -11.40 -14.70 -0.64
C CYS A 118 -11.84 -13.97 -1.91
N ARG A 119 -11.67 -12.65 -1.88
CA ARG A 119 -11.75 -11.75 -3.03
C ARG A 119 -10.52 -10.88 -3.07
N THR A 120 -10.05 -10.58 -4.28
CA THR A 120 -8.93 -9.68 -4.52
C THR A 120 -9.44 -8.52 -5.33
N TYR A 121 -9.09 -7.31 -4.90
CA TYR A 121 -9.42 -6.07 -5.56
C TYR A 121 -8.16 -5.37 -6.03
N GLN A 122 -8.20 -4.81 -7.23
CA GLN A 122 -7.19 -3.86 -7.67
C GLN A 122 -7.50 -2.48 -7.09
N MET A 123 -6.47 -1.75 -6.69
CA MET A 123 -6.60 -0.35 -6.30
C MET A 123 -5.49 0.46 -6.95
N TYR A 124 -5.86 1.63 -7.41
CA TYR A 124 -5.00 2.54 -8.15
C TYR A 124 -4.75 3.79 -7.34
N ARG A 125 -3.53 4.31 -7.41
CA ARG A 125 -3.18 5.53 -6.69
C ARG A 125 -4.03 6.67 -7.23
N TYR A 126 -4.75 7.34 -6.34
CA TYR A 126 -5.53 8.52 -6.67
C TYR A 126 -4.63 9.74 -6.51
N ALA A 127 -4.21 10.33 -7.63
CA ALA A 127 -3.35 11.51 -7.63
C ALA A 127 -4.10 12.82 -7.34
N GLY A 128 -5.44 12.80 -7.25
CA GLY A 128 -6.24 14.02 -7.37
C GLY A 128 -6.10 14.63 -8.77
N GLN A 129 -7.15 15.26 -9.27
CA GLN A 129 -7.01 16.24 -10.34
C GLN A 129 -6.76 17.60 -9.70
#